data_AF-A0A817LIT9-F1
#
_entry.id   AF-A0A817LIT9-F1
#
_cell.length_a   1.000
_cell.length_b   1.000
_cell.length_c   1.000
_cell.angle_alpha   90.00
_cell.angle_beta   90.00
_cell.angle_gamma   90.00
#
_symmetry.space_group_name_H-M   'P 1'
#
loop_
_entity.id
_entity.type
_entity.pdbx_description
1 polymer ?
#
loop_
_entity_poly.entity_id
_entity_poly.type
_entity_poly.pdbx_seq_one_letter_code
_entity_poly.pdbx_strand_id
1 'polypeptide(L)'
;MYVIEVDTRQGFQLCPSDACRKTIDSKLVKQSTDEIKHGFNIRSNDSFTDNEKTVIEQLENFLQKRQIEVAGIEWVDDGTNIYVYDVNCNTNYNVAAETRFFGDMYGTIKLGEYFQKQLRKD
;
A
#
# COMPACT_ATOMS: atom_id res chain seq x y z
N MET A 1 6.16 -7.71 2.88
CA MET A 1 4.89 -7.36 2.20
C MET A 1 3.85 -7.09 3.27
N TYR A 2 2.99 -6.10 3.05
CA TYR A 2 1.80 -5.84 3.85
C TYR A 2 0.76 -5.21 2.92
N VAL A 3 -0.51 -5.24 3.32
CA VAL A 3 -1.61 -4.62 2.57
C VAL A 3 -2.14 -3.45 3.36
N ILE A 4 -2.40 -2.34 2.67
CA ILE A 4 -3.15 -1.22 3.21
C ILE A 4 -4.57 -1.34 2.69
N GLU A 5 -5.51 -1.65 3.58
CA GLU A 5 -6.94 -1.57 3.32
C GLU A 5 -7.41 -0.13 3.40
N VAL A 6 -8.27 0.27 2.47
CA VAL A 6 -8.83 1.62 2.37
C VAL A 6 -10.33 1.59 2.68
N ASP A 7 -10.77 2.37 3.67
CA ASP A 7 -12.18 2.61 3.93
C ASP A 7 -12.70 3.75 3.06
N THR A 8 -13.58 3.42 2.12
CA THR A 8 -14.12 4.35 1.12
C THR A 8 -15.49 4.92 1.49
N ARG A 9 -16.01 4.66 2.70
CA ARG A 9 -17.36 5.10 3.13
C ARG A 9 -17.53 6.62 3.16
N GLN A 10 -16.44 7.38 3.31
CA GLN A 10 -16.45 8.86 3.33
C GLN A 10 -16.03 9.48 1.98
N GLY A 11 -15.92 8.68 0.93
CA GLY A 11 -15.47 9.10 -0.38
C GLY A 11 -14.32 8.25 -0.93
N PHE A 12 -13.96 8.50 -2.18
CA PHE A 12 -12.92 7.76 -2.88
C PHE A 12 -11.58 8.49 -2.77
N GLN A 13 -10.74 8.10 -1.81
CA GLN A 13 -9.31 8.41 -1.84
C GLN A 13 -8.54 7.10 -2.06
N LEU A 14 -8.24 6.80 -3.33
CA LEU A 14 -7.63 5.53 -3.75
C LEU A 14 -6.16 5.43 -3.35
N CYS A 15 -5.41 6.53 -3.48
CA CYS A 15 -3.97 6.52 -3.23
C CYS A 15 -3.65 6.66 -1.73
N PRO A 16 -3.03 5.64 -1.08
CA PRO A 16 -2.64 5.69 0.32
C PRO A 16 -1.35 6.50 0.55
N SER A 17 -0.64 6.84 -0.53
CA SER A 17 0.68 7.46 -0.46
C SER A 17 0.66 8.84 0.19
N ASP A 18 1.60 9.10 1.10
CA ASP A 18 1.77 10.44 1.67
C ASP A 18 2.09 11.49 0.59
N ALA A 19 2.66 11.09 -0.56
CA ALA A 19 2.87 11.97 -1.71
C ALA A 19 1.55 12.52 -2.28
N CYS A 20 0.51 11.68 -2.36
CA CYS A 20 -0.82 12.06 -2.85
C CYS A 20 -1.53 13.05 -1.91
N ARG A 21 -1.21 13.02 -0.61
CA ARG A 21 -1.81 13.93 0.38
C ARG A 21 -1.30 15.37 0.29
N LYS A 22 -0.11 15.59 -0.29
CA LYS A 22 0.51 16.93 -0.40
C LYS A 22 -0.10 17.79 -1.50
N THR A 23 -0.80 17.21 -2.46
CA THR A 23 -1.34 17.89 -3.65
C THR A 23 -2.84 18.18 -3.59
N ILE A 24 -3.55 17.72 -2.56
CA ILE A 24 -4.97 18.01 -2.39
C ILE A 24 -5.10 19.45 -1.87
N ASP A 25 -5.69 20.30 -2.71
CA ASP A 25 -6.00 21.71 -2.41
C ASP A 25 -6.56 21.84 -0.99
N SER A 26 -5.96 22.72 -0.18
CA SER A 26 -6.27 22.92 1.24
C SER A 26 -7.73 23.31 1.50
N LYS A 27 -8.51 23.55 0.44
CA LYS A 27 -9.95 23.84 0.45
C LYS A 27 -10.86 22.62 0.31
N LEU A 28 -10.39 21.48 -0.22
CA LEU A 28 -11.18 20.24 -0.30
C LEU A 28 -11.04 19.37 0.95
N VAL A 29 -10.01 19.61 1.77
CA VAL A 29 -9.81 18.94 3.06
C VAL A 29 -10.43 19.79 4.17
N LYS A 30 -11.76 19.90 4.19
CA LYS A 30 -12.48 19.95 5.48
C LYS A 30 -12.77 18.52 5.93
N GLN A 31 -11.77 17.66 5.90
CA GLN A 31 -11.85 16.44 6.67
C GLN A 31 -11.28 16.75 8.04
N SER A 32 -12.11 16.54 9.06
CA SER A 32 -11.72 16.77 10.44
C SER A 32 -10.45 15.97 10.75
N THR A 33 -9.65 16.43 11.71
CA THR A 33 -8.44 15.73 12.20
C THR A 33 -8.71 14.27 12.63
N ASP A 34 -9.97 13.90 12.80
CA ASP A 34 -10.43 12.53 13.09
C ASP A 34 -10.75 11.71 11.83
N GLU A 35 -11.14 12.29 10.70
CA GLU A 35 -11.35 11.56 9.43
C GLU A 35 -10.02 11.09 8.81
N ILE A 36 -8.94 11.85 9.04
CA ILE A 36 -7.56 11.47 8.68
C ILE A 36 -7.05 10.27 9.51
N LYS A 37 -7.70 9.93 10.63
CA LYS A 37 -7.30 8.80 11.49
C LYS A 37 -7.88 7.44 11.06
N HIS A 38 -8.86 7.37 10.16
CA HIS A 38 -9.68 6.15 10.03
C HIS A 38 -9.81 5.55 8.61
N GLY A 39 -9.19 6.14 7.57
CA GLY A 39 -9.33 5.65 6.18
C GLY A 39 -8.38 4.54 5.73
N PHE A 40 -7.25 4.32 6.40
CA PHE A 40 -6.21 3.38 5.95
C PHE A 40 -5.75 2.46 7.08
N ASN A 41 -5.88 1.15 6.91
CA ASN A 41 -5.50 0.16 7.92
C ASN A 41 -4.56 -0.88 7.32
N ILE A 42 -3.57 -1.33 8.09
CA ILE A 42 -2.69 -2.41 7.64
C ILE A 42 -3.29 -3.76 8.05
N ARG A 43 -3.35 -4.68 7.08
CA ARG A 43 -3.71 -6.09 7.29
C ARG A 43 -2.46 -6.96 7.32
N SER A 44 -2.39 -7.86 8.30
CA SER A 44 -1.36 -8.90 8.34
C SER A 44 -1.63 -9.97 7.29
N ASN A 45 -0.57 -10.63 6.82
CA ASN A 45 -0.68 -11.69 5.80
C ASN A 45 -1.61 -12.83 6.23
N ASP A 46 -1.68 -13.12 7.52
CA ASP A 46 -2.53 -14.17 8.09
C ASP A 46 -4.03 -13.87 7.93
N SER A 47 -4.39 -12.62 7.63
CA SER A 47 -5.78 -12.18 7.43
C SER A 47 -6.25 -12.29 5.97
N PHE A 48 -5.41 -12.72 5.03
CA PHE A 48 -5.78 -12.80 3.61
C PHE A 48 -6.71 -13.98 3.34
N THR A 49 -7.73 -13.71 2.54
CA THR A 49 -8.63 -14.73 1.98
C THR A 49 -7.87 -15.59 0.95
N ASP A 50 -8.42 -16.75 0.61
CA ASP A 50 -7.78 -17.64 -0.36
C ASP A 50 -7.79 -17.05 -1.79
N ASN A 51 -8.81 -16.25 -2.12
CA ASN A 51 -8.84 -15.48 -3.37
C ASN A 51 -7.71 -14.44 -3.41
N GLU A 52 -7.53 -13.66 -2.34
CA GLU A 52 -6.44 -12.69 -2.24
C GLU A 52 -5.08 -13.38 -2.36
N LYS A 53 -4.85 -14.50 -1.66
CA LYS A 53 -3.58 -15.26 -1.76
C LYS A 53 -3.31 -15.71 -3.20
N THR A 54 -4.33 -16.23 -3.89
CA THR A 54 -4.21 -16.65 -5.29
C THR A 54 -3.80 -15.49 -6.20
N VAL A 55 -4.42 -14.32 -6.03
CA VAL A 55 -4.10 -13.12 -6.82
C VAL A 55 -2.71 -12.58 -6.46
N ILE A 56 -2.33 -12.58 -5.18
CA ILE A 56 -0.99 -12.17 -4.72
C ILE A 56 0.08 -13.05 -5.39
N GLU A 57 -0.09 -14.37 -5.41
CA GLU A 57 0.85 -15.28 -6.08
C GLU A 57 0.96 -14.99 -7.59
N GLN A 58 -0.16 -14.69 -8.26
CA GLN A 58 -0.14 -14.30 -9.68
C GLN A 58 0.61 -12.98 -9.90
N LEU A 59 0.43 -12.01 -9.00
CA LEU A 59 1.12 -10.73 -9.05
C LEU A 59 2.62 -10.86 -8.76
N GLU A 60 3.01 -11.65 -7.78
CA GLU A 60 4.43 -11.94 -7.50
C GLU A 60 5.12 -12.56 -8.72
N ASN A 61 4.47 -13.54 -9.36
CA ASN A 61 4.95 -14.13 -10.61
C ASN A 61 5.04 -13.11 -11.76
N PHE A 62 4.06 -12.22 -11.87
CA PHE A 62 4.08 -11.14 -12.85
C PHE A 62 5.27 -10.19 -12.61
N LEU A 63 5.46 -9.72 -11.37
CA LEU A 63 6.56 -8.82 -11.00
C LEU A 63 7.92 -9.47 -11.25
N GLN A 64 8.09 -10.74 -10.89
CA GLN A 64 9.32 -11.49 -11.15
C GLN A 64 9.63 -11.58 -12.64
N LYS A 65 8.64 -11.96 -13.47
CA LYS A 65 8.81 -12.03 -14.94
C LYS A 65 9.16 -10.68 -15.57
N ARG A 66 8.71 -9.59 -14.95
CA ARG A 66 8.99 -8.22 -15.40
C ARG A 66 10.23 -7.60 -14.74
N GLN A 67 10.92 -8.35 -13.88
CA GLN A 67 12.10 -7.88 -13.14
C GLN A 67 11.81 -6.63 -12.30
N ILE A 68 10.60 -6.55 -11.74
CA ILE A 68 10.20 -5.49 -10.82
C ILE A 68 10.38 -6.02 -9.40
N GLU A 69 11.36 -5.48 -8.67
CA GLU A 69 11.71 -5.96 -7.34
C GLU A 69 10.92 -5.27 -6.21
N VAL A 70 10.40 -4.06 -6.47
CA VAL A 70 9.63 -3.27 -5.51
C VAL A 70 8.46 -2.63 -6.24
N ALA A 71 7.24 -2.91 -5.77
CA ALA A 71 6.01 -2.29 -6.27
C ALA A 71 4.97 -2.19 -5.15
N GLY A 72 4.12 -1.17 -5.23
CA GLY A 72 2.79 -1.18 -4.66
C GLY A 72 1.79 -1.59 -5.73
N ILE A 73 0.82 -2.43 -5.36
CA ILE A 73 -0.24 -2.89 -6.26
C ILE A 73 -1.57 -2.46 -5.66
N GLU A 74 -2.46 -1.91 -6.49
CA GLU A 74 -3.78 -1.49 -6.06
C GLU A 74 -4.85 -2.37 -6.70
N TRP A 75 -5.78 -2.85 -5.88
CA TRP A 75 -6.91 -3.67 -6.32
C TRP A 75 -8.19 -3.31 -5.57
N VAL A 76 -9.33 -3.70 -6.16
CA VAL A 76 -10.65 -3.68 -5.54
C VAL A 76 -11.18 -5.11 -5.50
N ASP A 77 -11.76 -5.50 -4.37
CA ASP A 77 -12.48 -6.76 -4.20
C ASP A 77 -13.99 -6.47 -4.09
N ASP A 78 -14.80 -7.05 -4.98
CA ASP A 78 -16.26 -6.93 -4.95
C ASP A 78 -16.95 -8.06 -4.14
N GLY A 79 -16.17 -8.93 -3.50
CA GLY A 79 -16.59 -10.13 -2.77
C GLY A 79 -16.69 -11.39 -3.66
N THR A 80 -16.65 -11.23 -4.98
CA THR A 80 -16.64 -12.32 -5.96
C THR A 80 -15.35 -12.32 -6.78
N ASN A 81 -14.90 -11.14 -7.20
CA ASN A 81 -13.76 -10.92 -8.08
C ASN A 81 -12.83 -9.86 -7.49
N ILE A 82 -11.55 -10.05 -7.75
CA ILE A 82 -10.50 -9.05 -7.47
C ILE A 82 -10.10 -8.42 -8.79
N TYR A 83 -10.18 -7.09 -8.86
CA TYR A 83 -9.76 -6.29 -10.00
C TYR A 83 -8.52 -5.50 -9.64
N VAL A 84 -7.39 -5.89 -10.21
CA VAL A 84 -6.13 -5.15 -10.11
C VAL A 84 -6.15 -4.03 -11.14
N TYR A 85 -5.89 -2.80 -10.73
CA TYR A 85 -6.02 -1.63 -11.60
C TYR A 85 -4.78 -0.74 -11.66
N ASP A 86 -3.83 -0.87 -10.74
CA ASP A 86 -2.58 -0.12 -10.79
C ASP A 86 -1.37 -0.92 -10.29
N VAL A 87 -0.19 -0.60 -10.85
CA VAL A 87 1.12 -1.11 -10.45
C VAL A 87 2.08 0.08 -10.34
N ASN A 88 2.38 0.48 -9.11
CA ASN A 88 3.20 1.64 -8.81
C ASN A 88 4.59 1.21 -8.32
N CYS A 89 5.66 1.66 -8.98
CA CYS A 89 7.05 1.30 -8.61
C CYS A 89 7.79 2.41 -7.83
N ASN A 90 7.16 3.56 -7.57
CA ASN A 90 7.84 4.75 -7.06
C ASN A 90 7.35 5.25 -5.70
N THR A 91 6.05 5.15 -5.34
CA THR A 91 5.54 5.77 -4.09
C THR A 91 4.22 5.20 -3.55
N ASN A 92 4.23 4.12 -2.75
CA ASN A 92 3.00 3.58 -2.11
C ASN A 92 3.07 3.43 -0.56
N TYR A 93 3.81 4.32 0.13
CA TYR A 93 3.94 4.28 1.60
C TYR A 93 2.94 5.20 2.30
N ASN A 94 2.40 4.73 3.43
CA ASN A 94 1.56 5.53 4.32
C ASN A 94 2.17 5.50 5.73
N VAL A 95 2.98 6.51 6.06
CA VAL A 95 3.73 6.56 7.32
C VAL A 95 2.81 6.49 8.54
N ALA A 96 1.62 7.08 8.44
CA ALA A 96 0.66 7.08 9.53
C ALA A 96 0.12 5.67 9.81
N ALA A 97 -0.23 4.91 8.77
CA ALA A 97 -0.71 3.53 8.91
C ALA A 97 0.43 2.60 9.37
N GLU A 98 1.63 2.76 8.82
CA GLU A 98 2.82 1.99 9.23
C GLU A 98 3.16 2.24 10.70
N THR A 99 3.26 3.49 11.13
CA THR A 99 3.57 3.84 12.52
C THR A 99 2.53 3.29 13.49
N ARG A 100 1.24 3.32 13.13
CA ARG A 100 0.18 2.75 13.98
C ARG A 100 0.28 1.23 14.12
N PHE A 101 0.61 0.52 13.04
CA PHE A 101 0.59 -0.94 13.02
C PHE A 101 1.92 -1.57 13.47
N PHE A 102 3.04 -1.03 12.99
CA PHE A 102 4.39 -1.55 13.24
C PHE A 102 5.17 -0.77 14.31
N GLY A 103 4.71 0.42 14.69
CA GLY A 103 5.44 1.32 15.59
C GLY A 103 6.55 2.14 14.92
N ASP A 104 6.74 2.03 13.60
CA ASP A 104 7.77 2.76 12.83
C ASP A 104 7.40 2.82 11.32
N MET A 105 8.19 3.53 10.51
CA MET A 105 8.10 3.64 9.05
C MET A 105 8.56 2.35 8.33
N TYR A 106 7.87 1.25 8.61
CA TYR A 106 8.28 -0.11 8.27
C TYR A 106 8.69 -0.28 6.79
N GLY A 107 7.84 0.12 5.83
CA GLY A 107 8.11 -0.06 4.41
C GLY A 107 9.33 0.73 3.95
N THR A 108 9.47 1.97 4.43
CA THR A 108 10.63 2.82 4.14
C THR A 108 11.92 2.21 4.68
N ILE A 109 11.90 1.73 5.92
CA ILE A 109 13.07 1.09 6.55
C ILE A 109 13.44 -0.19 5.81
N LYS A 110 12.48 -1.05 5.46
CA LYS A 110 12.73 -2.28 4.71
C LYS A 110 13.29 -2.03 3.31
N LEU A 111 12.83 -0.97 2.64
CA LEU A 111 13.42 -0.57 1.37
C LEU A 111 14.87 -0.10 1.53
N GLY A 112 15.16 0.70 2.56
CA GLY A 112 16.52 1.12 2.89
C GLY A 112 17.46 -0.06 3.19
N GLU A 113 17.02 -1.02 4.00
CA GLU A 113 17.75 -2.27 4.27
C GLU A 113 18.03 -3.05 2.98
N TYR A 114 17.04 -3.14 2.10
CA TYR A 114 17.14 -3.82 0.81
C TYR A 114 18.19 -3.14 -0.10
N PHE A 115 18.13 -1.82 -0.28
CA PHE A 115 19.13 -1.09 -1.08
C PHE A 115 20.53 -1.20 -0.49
N GLN A 116 20.67 -1.14 0.83
CA GLN A 116 21.96 -1.33 1.48
C GLN A 116 22.54 -2.73 1.21
N LYS A 117 21.71 -3.76 1.08
CA LYS A 117 22.15 -5.10 0.67
C LYS A 117 22.60 -5.12 -0.80
N GLN A 118 21.87 -4.46 -1.70
CA GLN A 118 22.26 -4.40 -3.11
C GLN A 118 23.59 -3.68 -3.32
N LEU A 119 23.84 -2.59 -2.58
CA LEU A 119 25.13 -1.85 -2.62
C LEU A 119 26.33 -2.65 -2.08
N ARG A 120 26.11 -3.73 -1.33
CA ARG A 120 27.17 -4.59 -0.77
C ARG A 120 27.44 -5.84 -1.61
N LYS A 121 26.70 -6.03 -2.71
CA LYS A 121 26.86 -7.20 -3.59
C LYS A 121 27.96 -7.03 -4.64
N ASP A 122 28.77 -5.97 -4.53
CA ASP A 122 29.98 -5.76 -5.32
C ASP A 122 31.21 -6.40 -4.65
#